data_AF-A0A5N5WUT7-F1
#
_entry.id   AF-A0A5N5WUT7-F1
#
_cell.length_a   1.000
_cell.length_b   1.000
_cell.length_c   1.000
_cell.angle_alpha   90.00
_cell.angle_beta   90.00
_cell.angle_gamma   90.00
#
_symmetry.space_group_name_H-M   'P 1'
#
loop_
_entity.id
_entity.type
_entity.pdbx_description
1 polymer ?
#
loop_
_entity_poly.entity_id
_entity_poly.type
_entity_poly.pdbx_seq_one_letter_code
_entity_poly.pdbx_strand_id
1 'polypeptide(L)'
;MTVQQTTPPKPKQSLIHQFSNFTRTTAGLEKTLRLIQSLAQIAIELDIDPTSTTRWTTAKSQLALTRRYFRFFAFIDCFGRVYGLLGGRDESQGLLMSGIEIGRWSCLGLYFVLEDLTILHAMNIHPVAWNKLVLIEAYKFWFYALSLSILGAVLGLLFTPRVSTASKYSSDEKPSTKKDNGKAPTTVDAQGQSQAERTALMKRIVVDGCDLLIPGAFVGWMQVTTASPKNPLSATKYHVKNTIVTVNDQLSQPWRFERVMLGDLNQEPRVLVCVVIGKVLSAVCAERVLCETPVYQVDDVDQDKAAAFNCREWVVDPLERLRGSDAVSSVFARGKVERNAVEYVDEKKNMGRWEAGGDGEVGGSDYGLDYGEMCS
;
A
#
# COMPACT_ATOMS: atom_id res chain seq x y z
N MET A 1 -8.33 46.34 -52.52
CA MET A 1 -9.42 45.68 -51.77
C MET A 1 -8.91 44.34 -51.28
N THR A 2 -8.48 44.26 -50.03
CA THR A 2 -7.92 43.03 -49.45
C THR A 2 -9.05 42.29 -48.75
N VAL A 3 -9.43 41.15 -49.30
CA VAL A 3 -10.49 40.28 -48.76
C VAL A 3 -9.99 39.67 -47.45
N GLN A 4 -10.66 40.01 -46.35
CA GLN A 4 -10.39 39.44 -45.03
C GLN A 4 -10.95 38.01 -45.02
N GLN A 5 -10.07 37.01 -45.09
CA GLN A 5 -10.45 35.60 -45.04
C GLN A 5 -10.77 35.22 -43.60
N THR A 6 -12.04 35.22 -43.24
CA THR A 6 -12.54 34.69 -41.97
C THR A 6 -12.38 33.17 -41.95
N THR A 7 -11.50 32.66 -41.11
CA THR A 7 -11.35 31.23 -40.86
C THR A 7 -12.62 30.65 -40.21
N PRO A 8 -13.13 29.51 -40.69
CA PRO A 8 -14.34 28.90 -40.12
C PRO A 8 -14.08 28.37 -38.69
N PRO A 9 -15.08 28.41 -37.79
CA PRO A 9 -14.95 27.87 -36.44
C PRO A 9 -14.69 26.35 -36.50
N LYS A 10 -13.63 25.90 -35.81
CA LYS A 10 -13.29 24.46 -35.72
C LYS A 10 -14.51 23.67 -35.18
N PRO A 11 -14.92 22.56 -35.83
CA PRO A 11 -16.04 21.76 -35.36
C PRO A 11 -15.73 21.21 -33.96
N LYS A 12 -16.72 21.28 -33.05
CA LYS A 12 -16.63 20.69 -31.71
C LYS A 12 -16.39 19.18 -31.87
N GLN A 13 -15.20 18.71 -31.47
CA GLN A 13 -14.82 17.31 -31.59
C GLN A 13 -15.75 16.43 -30.74
N SER A 14 -16.18 15.28 -31.27
CA SER A 14 -17.00 14.33 -30.51
C SER A 14 -16.25 13.81 -29.28
N LEU A 15 -16.98 13.47 -28.21
CA LEU A 15 -16.38 12.97 -26.96
C LEU A 15 -15.53 11.71 -27.18
N ILE A 16 -15.93 10.85 -28.11
CA ILE A 16 -15.18 9.64 -28.49
C ILE A 16 -13.84 10.01 -29.12
N HIS A 17 -13.81 11.02 -29.98
CA HIS A 17 -12.57 11.48 -30.61
C HIS A 17 -11.63 12.15 -29.59
N GLN A 18 -12.19 12.90 -28.64
CA GLN A 18 -11.41 13.47 -27.54
C GLN A 18 -10.83 12.39 -26.63
N PHE A 19 -11.63 11.37 -26.28
CA PHE A 19 -11.17 10.23 -25.50
C PHE A 19 -10.08 9.43 -26.23
N SER A 20 -10.28 9.14 -27.52
CA SER A 20 -9.28 8.47 -28.36
C SER A 20 -7.96 9.24 -28.42
N ASN A 21 -8.00 10.57 -28.50
CA ASN A 21 -6.79 11.39 -28.48
C ASN A 21 -6.12 11.37 -27.10
N PHE A 22 -6.91 11.36 -26.03
CA PHE A 22 -6.40 11.29 -24.67
C PHE A 22 -5.69 9.95 -24.39
N THR A 23 -6.31 8.82 -24.74
CA THR A 23 -5.74 7.48 -24.54
C THR A 23 -4.59 7.17 -25.48
N ARG A 24 -4.28 8.02 -26.46
CA ARG A 24 -3.05 7.92 -27.25
C ARG A 24 -1.83 8.51 -26.54
N THR A 25 -2.03 9.23 -25.45
CA THR A 25 -0.93 9.78 -24.63
C THR A 25 -0.61 8.84 -23.48
N THR A 26 0.66 8.71 -23.13
CA THR A 26 1.11 7.91 -21.97
C THR A 26 0.41 8.36 -20.68
N ALA A 27 0.34 9.68 -20.46
CA ALA A 27 -0.35 10.26 -19.31
C ALA A 27 -1.86 9.97 -19.28
N GLY A 28 -2.50 9.91 -20.45
CA GLY A 28 -3.91 9.57 -20.56
C GLY A 28 -4.19 8.09 -20.31
N LEU A 29 -3.34 7.20 -20.82
CA LEU A 29 -3.39 5.77 -20.50
C LEU A 29 -3.21 5.52 -19.00
N GLU A 30 -2.21 6.13 -18.39
CA GLU A 30 -1.95 5.97 -16.96
C GLU A 30 -3.16 6.40 -16.10
N LYS A 31 -3.77 7.54 -16.41
CA LYS A 31 -4.98 8.02 -15.73
C LYS A 31 -6.18 7.09 -15.95
N THR A 32 -6.33 6.56 -17.16
CA THR A 32 -7.38 5.59 -17.49
C THR A 32 -7.18 4.30 -16.70
N LEU A 33 -5.95 3.80 -16.61
CA LEU A 33 -5.62 2.64 -15.77
C LEU A 33 -5.88 2.90 -14.29
N ARG A 34 -5.58 4.12 -13.78
CA ARG A 34 -5.87 4.49 -12.38
C ARG A 34 -7.37 4.47 -12.10
N LEU A 35 -8.19 4.90 -13.05
CA LEU A 35 -9.64 4.79 -12.96
C LEU A 35 -10.09 3.32 -12.94
N ILE A 36 -9.63 2.50 -13.88
CA ILE A 36 -9.99 1.07 -13.94
C ILE A 36 -9.56 0.34 -12.67
N GLN A 37 -8.35 0.64 -12.15
CA GLN A 37 -7.86 0.08 -10.90
C GLN A 37 -8.74 0.47 -9.70
N SER A 38 -9.25 1.70 -9.68
CA SER A 38 -10.16 2.17 -8.63
C SER A 38 -11.53 1.47 -8.71
N LEU A 39 -12.03 1.23 -9.93
CA LEU A 39 -13.25 0.45 -10.15
C LEU A 39 -13.06 -1.02 -9.72
N ALA A 40 -11.90 -1.62 -10.00
CA ALA A 40 -11.55 -2.95 -9.52
C ALA A 40 -11.51 -3.00 -7.98
N GLN A 41 -11.01 -1.95 -7.31
CA GLN A 41 -11.05 -1.84 -5.85
C GLN A 41 -12.50 -1.82 -5.32
N ILE A 42 -13.38 -1.04 -5.95
CA ILE A 42 -14.79 -0.99 -5.57
C ILE A 42 -15.44 -2.36 -5.75
N ALA A 43 -15.14 -3.05 -6.86
CA ALA A 43 -15.65 -4.41 -7.10
C ALA A 43 -15.21 -5.36 -5.99
N ILE A 44 -13.95 -5.31 -5.54
CA ILE A 44 -13.43 -6.11 -4.43
C ILE A 44 -14.22 -5.87 -3.13
N GLU A 45 -14.58 -4.62 -2.83
CA GLU A 45 -15.30 -4.28 -1.58
C GLU A 45 -16.79 -4.65 -1.61
N LEU A 46 -17.39 -4.66 -2.81
CA LEU A 46 -18.79 -5.02 -3.02
C LEU A 46 -19.00 -6.53 -3.15
N ASP A 47 -17.97 -7.28 -3.52
CA ASP A 47 -18.08 -8.71 -3.74
C ASP A 47 -18.21 -9.49 -2.42
N ILE A 48 -18.96 -10.59 -2.49
CA ILE A 48 -19.21 -11.51 -1.38
C ILE A 48 -18.49 -12.84 -1.64
N ASP A 49 -18.18 -13.16 -2.91
CA ASP A 49 -17.55 -14.41 -3.29
C ASP A 49 -16.01 -14.35 -3.22
N PRO A 50 -15.34 -15.29 -2.51
CA PRO A 50 -13.89 -15.32 -2.42
C PRO A 50 -13.17 -15.57 -3.75
N THR A 51 -13.79 -16.29 -4.69
CA THR A 51 -13.12 -16.62 -5.98
C THR A 51 -13.06 -15.40 -6.90
N SER A 52 -14.15 -14.64 -6.98
CA SER A 52 -14.22 -13.42 -7.75
C SER A 52 -13.35 -12.31 -7.13
N THR A 53 -13.33 -12.20 -5.79
CA THR A 53 -12.40 -11.32 -5.05
C THR A 53 -10.93 -11.57 -5.42
N THR A 54 -10.53 -12.84 -5.54
CA THR A 54 -9.17 -13.22 -5.92
C THR A 54 -8.83 -12.75 -7.34
N ARG A 55 -9.76 -12.92 -8.30
CA ARG A 55 -9.58 -12.48 -9.69
C ARG A 55 -9.45 -10.96 -9.79
N TRP A 56 -10.30 -10.22 -9.09
CA TRP A 56 -10.23 -8.76 -9.06
C TRP A 56 -8.95 -8.24 -8.42
N THR A 57 -8.47 -8.93 -7.37
CA THR A 57 -7.18 -8.61 -6.74
C THR A 57 -6.02 -8.80 -7.71
N THR A 58 -6.01 -9.90 -8.46
CA THR A 58 -5.01 -10.15 -9.52
C THR A 58 -5.12 -9.12 -10.64
N ALA A 59 -6.34 -8.80 -11.10
CA ALA A 59 -6.53 -7.76 -12.12
C ALA A 59 -6.00 -6.40 -11.65
N LYS A 60 -6.29 -6.02 -10.40
CA LYS A 60 -5.79 -4.79 -9.77
C LYS A 60 -4.26 -4.75 -9.71
N SER A 61 -3.60 -5.86 -9.35
CA SER A 61 -2.13 -5.91 -9.30
C SER A 61 -1.50 -5.81 -10.69
N GLN A 62 -2.07 -6.47 -11.70
CA GLN A 62 -1.61 -6.38 -13.09
C GLN A 62 -1.78 -4.98 -13.67
N LEU A 63 -2.89 -4.28 -13.34
CA LEU A 63 -3.09 -2.88 -13.73
C LEU A 63 -2.08 -1.95 -13.05
N ALA A 64 -1.78 -2.19 -11.77
CA ALA A 64 -0.76 -1.44 -11.05
C ALA A 64 0.63 -1.64 -11.66
N LEU A 65 0.99 -2.89 -12.01
CA LEU A 65 2.23 -3.22 -12.70
C LEU A 65 2.30 -2.56 -14.09
N THR A 66 1.20 -2.58 -14.85
CA THR A 66 1.13 -1.92 -16.17
C THR A 66 1.46 -0.43 -16.07
N ARG A 67 0.95 0.25 -15.04
CA ARG A 67 1.28 1.67 -14.80
C ARG A 67 2.76 1.90 -14.51
N ARG A 68 3.44 0.97 -13.84
CA ARG A 68 4.90 1.06 -13.61
C ARG A 68 5.67 1.04 -14.92
N TYR A 69 5.30 0.19 -15.88
CA TYR A 69 5.97 0.17 -17.19
C TYR A 69 5.86 1.50 -17.93
N PHE A 70 4.70 2.16 -17.89
CA PHE A 70 4.52 3.44 -18.58
C PHE A 70 5.41 4.57 -18.06
N ARG A 71 5.95 4.41 -16.84
CA ARG A 71 6.84 5.39 -16.20
C ARG A 71 8.24 4.86 -15.90
N PHE A 72 8.61 3.71 -16.49
CA PHE A 72 9.88 3.01 -16.20
C PHE A 72 11.14 3.84 -16.46
N PHE A 73 11.06 4.88 -17.28
CA PHE A 73 12.17 5.81 -17.52
C PHE A 73 11.84 7.24 -17.08
N ALA A 74 10.77 7.44 -16.30
CA ALA A 74 10.37 8.76 -15.83
C ALA A 74 11.42 9.42 -14.92
N PHE A 75 12.31 8.63 -14.31
CA PHE A 75 13.44 9.17 -13.55
C PHE A 75 14.40 10.00 -14.41
N ILE A 76 14.55 9.68 -15.71
CA ILE A 76 15.42 10.42 -16.64
C ILE A 76 14.92 11.85 -16.80
N ASP A 77 13.61 12.02 -16.99
CA ASP A 77 12.99 13.34 -17.08
C ASP A 77 13.15 14.13 -15.77
N CYS A 78 13.08 13.44 -14.63
CA CYS A 78 13.28 14.06 -13.32
C CYS A 78 14.71 14.59 -13.16
N PHE A 79 15.71 13.77 -13.44
CA PHE A 79 17.11 14.19 -13.35
C PHE A 79 17.50 15.18 -14.44
N GLY A 80 16.90 15.12 -15.62
CA GLY A 80 17.06 16.14 -16.67
C GLY A 80 16.61 17.52 -16.19
N ARG A 81 15.50 17.60 -15.44
CA ARG A 81 15.04 18.86 -14.82
C ARG A 81 15.97 19.35 -13.72
N VAL A 82 16.48 18.44 -12.88
CA VAL A 82 17.50 18.78 -11.87
C VAL A 82 18.74 19.37 -12.53
N TYR A 83 19.24 18.72 -13.59
CA TYR A 83 20.40 19.19 -14.33
C TYR A 83 20.17 20.56 -14.97
N GLY A 84 19.00 20.77 -15.58
CA GLY A 84 18.60 22.07 -16.14
C GLY A 84 18.57 23.19 -15.10
N LEU A 85 18.05 22.91 -13.90
CA LEU A 85 17.99 23.88 -12.78
C LEU A 85 19.37 24.18 -12.17
N LEU A 86 20.30 23.22 -12.20
CA LEU A 86 21.68 23.42 -11.74
C LEU A 86 22.50 24.21 -12.77
N GLY A 87 22.26 24.00 -14.07
CA GLY A 87 22.97 24.68 -15.16
C GLY A 87 22.40 26.05 -15.54
N GLY A 88 21.12 26.29 -15.29
CA GLY A 88 20.43 27.55 -15.56
C GLY A 88 20.14 28.32 -14.27
N ARG A 89 21.05 29.18 -13.84
CA ARG A 89 20.75 30.21 -12.84
C ARG A 89 19.88 31.28 -13.50
N ASP A 90 18.57 31.07 -13.52
CA ASP A 90 17.64 32.15 -13.80
C ASP A 90 17.67 33.12 -12.60
N GLU A 91 18.21 34.31 -12.80
CA GLU A 91 18.45 35.34 -11.77
C GLU A 91 17.15 35.79 -11.05
N SER A 92 15.99 35.40 -11.59
CA SER A 92 14.65 35.76 -11.14
C SER A 92 14.00 34.77 -10.17
N GLN A 93 14.48 33.51 -10.09
CA GLN A 93 13.98 32.53 -9.12
C GLN A 93 14.92 32.47 -7.91
N GLY A 94 14.43 32.93 -6.75
CA GLY A 94 15.22 32.95 -5.53
C GLY A 94 15.82 31.58 -5.18
N LEU A 95 17.05 31.57 -4.67
CA LEU A 95 17.84 30.36 -4.31
C LEU A 95 17.02 29.28 -3.60
N LEU A 96 16.13 29.69 -2.69
CA LEU A 96 15.25 28.81 -1.92
C LEU A 96 14.28 28.04 -2.85
N MET A 97 13.62 28.72 -3.78
CA MET A 97 12.68 28.09 -4.71
C MET A 97 13.37 27.09 -5.64
N SER A 98 14.54 27.46 -6.15
CA SER A 98 15.36 26.57 -6.96
C SER A 98 15.80 25.34 -6.16
N GLY A 99 16.19 25.52 -4.90
CA GLY A 99 16.52 24.42 -3.98
C GLY A 99 15.36 23.47 -3.72
N ILE A 100 14.14 24.00 -3.53
CA ILE A 100 12.93 23.18 -3.36
C ILE A 100 12.62 22.38 -4.63
N GLU A 101 12.67 23.00 -5.81
CA GLU A 101 12.40 22.31 -7.07
C GLU A 101 13.48 21.25 -7.38
N ILE A 102 14.76 21.55 -7.11
CA ILE A 102 15.86 20.56 -7.21
C ILE A 102 15.62 19.38 -6.27
N GLY A 103 15.28 19.65 -5.00
CA GLY A 103 15.01 18.60 -4.01
C GLY A 103 13.81 17.75 -4.41
N ARG A 104 12.73 18.39 -4.88
CA ARG A 104 11.52 17.72 -5.36
C ARG A 104 11.81 16.76 -6.50
N TRP A 105 12.47 17.22 -7.56
CA TRP A 105 12.78 16.39 -8.72
C TRP A 105 13.81 15.31 -8.41
N SER A 106 14.78 15.59 -7.53
CA SER A 106 15.73 14.58 -7.05
C SER A 106 15.03 13.46 -6.29
N CYS A 107 14.16 13.80 -5.33
CA CYS A 107 13.41 12.80 -4.56
C CYS A 107 12.46 12.00 -5.47
N LEU A 108 11.76 12.67 -6.40
CA LEU A 108 10.86 11.99 -7.34
C LEU A 108 11.63 11.05 -8.28
N GLY A 109 12.82 11.46 -8.74
CA GLY A 109 13.71 10.62 -9.54
C GLY A 109 14.17 9.38 -8.78
N LEU A 110 14.61 9.54 -7.52
CA LEU A 110 15.00 8.41 -6.67
C LEU A 110 13.84 7.44 -6.39
N TYR A 111 12.63 7.95 -6.19
CA TYR A 111 11.43 7.11 -6.08
C TYR A 111 11.27 6.21 -7.31
N PHE A 112 11.32 6.78 -8.52
CA PHE A 112 11.18 6.01 -9.75
C PHE A 112 12.31 4.98 -9.90
N VAL A 113 13.57 5.37 -9.69
CA VAL A 113 14.71 4.43 -9.76
C VAL A 113 14.50 3.23 -8.84
N LEU A 114 14.18 3.47 -7.57
CA LEU A 114 14.01 2.40 -6.59
C LEU A 114 12.81 1.50 -6.92
N GLU A 115 11.73 2.07 -7.44
CA GLU A 115 10.59 1.25 -7.84
C GLU A 115 10.85 0.44 -9.12
N ASP A 116 11.56 1.02 -10.09
CA ASP A 116 11.95 0.35 -11.32
C ASP A 116 12.90 -0.83 -11.05
N LEU A 117 13.79 -0.70 -10.05
CA LEU A 117 14.61 -1.82 -9.54
C LEU A 117 13.78 -2.99 -9.02
N THR A 118 12.56 -2.73 -8.54
CA THR A 118 11.65 -3.76 -7.99
C THR A 118 10.70 -4.35 -9.04
N ILE A 119 10.83 -3.98 -10.32
CA ILE A 119 9.88 -4.44 -11.35
C ILE A 119 9.97 -5.94 -11.62
N LEU A 120 11.17 -6.52 -11.55
CA LEU A 120 11.39 -7.96 -11.75
C LEU A 120 10.73 -8.79 -10.65
N HIS A 121 10.77 -8.27 -9.41
CA HIS A 121 10.04 -8.84 -8.28
C HIS A 121 8.54 -8.75 -8.50
N ALA A 122 8.04 -7.59 -8.94
CA ALA A 122 6.61 -7.38 -9.18
C ALA A 122 6.04 -8.25 -10.33
N MET A 123 6.88 -8.68 -11.27
CA MET A 123 6.53 -9.64 -12.32
C MET A 123 6.57 -11.11 -11.88
N ASN A 124 7.03 -11.40 -10.67
CA ASN A 124 7.29 -12.76 -10.20
C ASN A 124 8.36 -13.52 -11.05
N ILE A 125 9.27 -12.78 -11.70
CA ILE A 125 10.37 -13.37 -12.49
C ILE A 125 11.58 -13.63 -11.60
N HIS A 126 11.96 -12.64 -10.79
CA HIS A 126 13.08 -12.75 -9.85
C HIS A 126 12.66 -12.15 -8.50
N PRO A 127 11.98 -12.94 -7.66
CA PRO A 127 11.63 -12.51 -6.31
C PRO A 127 12.90 -12.30 -5.47
N VAL A 128 12.83 -11.35 -4.54
CA VAL A 128 13.98 -10.88 -3.75
C VAL A 128 13.49 -10.44 -2.38
N ALA A 129 14.19 -10.85 -1.33
CA ALA A 129 13.80 -10.56 0.05
C ALA A 129 13.87 -9.05 0.40
N TRP A 130 14.79 -8.31 -0.26
CA TRP A 130 14.99 -6.88 -0.02
C TRP A 130 13.95 -5.98 -0.71
N ASN A 131 13.03 -6.53 -1.51
CA ASN A 131 12.02 -5.77 -2.24
C ASN A 131 11.20 -4.85 -1.30
N LYS A 132 10.74 -5.38 -0.16
CA LYS A 132 9.93 -4.61 0.79
C LYS A 132 10.70 -3.41 1.35
N LEU A 133 11.98 -3.58 1.67
CA LEU A 133 12.84 -2.51 2.18
C LEU A 133 13.06 -1.42 1.12
N VAL A 134 13.38 -1.83 -0.10
CA VAL A 134 13.56 -0.90 -1.23
C VAL A 134 12.28 -0.13 -1.54
N LEU A 135 11.12 -0.79 -1.52
CA LEU A 135 9.82 -0.12 -1.67
C LEU A 135 9.58 0.87 -0.53
N ILE A 136 9.84 0.52 0.73
CA ILE A 136 9.67 1.46 1.85
C ILE A 136 10.50 2.74 1.61
N GLU A 137 11.77 2.60 1.21
CA GLU A 137 12.62 3.75 0.89
C GLU A 137 12.09 4.54 -0.32
N ALA A 138 11.64 3.86 -1.38
CA ALA A 138 11.03 4.50 -2.55
C ALA A 138 9.82 5.37 -2.15
N TYR A 139 8.92 4.83 -1.32
CA TYR A 139 7.73 5.55 -0.87
C TYR A 139 8.07 6.71 0.08
N LYS A 140 9.16 6.63 0.87
CA LYS A 140 9.67 7.79 1.62
C LYS A 140 10.13 8.91 0.69
N PHE A 141 10.89 8.60 -0.36
CA PHE A 141 11.30 9.60 -1.35
C PHE A 141 10.11 10.22 -2.08
N TRP A 142 9.09 9.42 -2.40
CA TRP A 142 7.85 9.94 -2.97
C TRP A 142 7.15 10.92 -2.00
N PHE A 143 7.06 10.58 -0.72
CA PHE A 143 6.51 11.46 0.32
C PHE A 143 7.29 12.78 0.40
N TYR A 144 8.62 12.73 0.42
CA TYR A 144 9.48 13.93 0.46
C TYR A 144 9.30 14.80 -0.77
N ALA A 145 9.21 14.20 -1.96
CA ALA A 145 8.96 14.92 -3.21
C ALA A 145 7.62 15.69 -3.15
N LEU A 146 6.55 15.04 -2.70
CA LEU A 146 5.24 15.67 -2.53
C LEU A 146 5.26 16.78 -1.46
N SER A 147 5.95 16.55 -0.34
CA SER A 147 6.11 17.56 0.72
C SER A 147 6.81 18.81 0.22
N LEU A 148 7.92 18.66 -0.52
CA LEU A 148 8.63 19.76 -1.16
C LEU A 148 7.78 20.44 -2.24
N SER A 149 6.97 19.67 -2.97
CA SER A 149 6.01 20.19 -3.96
C SER A 149 4.97 21.12 -3.33
N ILE A 150 4.39 20.70 -2.20
CA ILE A 150 3.43 21.49 -1.43
C ILE A 150 4.11 22.72 -0.83
N LEU A 151 5.30 22.55 -0.24
CA LEU A 151 6.06 23.66 0.34
C LEU A 151 6.36 24.74 -0.72
N GLY A 152 6.85 24.33 -1.90
CA GLY A 152 7.09 25.24 -3.02
C GLY A 152 5.82 25.95 -3.49
N ALA A 153 4.69 25.25 -3.55
CA ALA A 153 3.41 25.85 -3.94
C ALA A 153 2.88 26.85 -2.89
N VAL A 154 3.02 26.54 -1.60
CA VAL A 154 2.64 27.43 -0.50
C VAL A 154 3.51 28.69 -0.50
N LEU A 155 4.83 28.54 -0.61
CA LEU A 155 5.73 29.68 -0.69
C LEU A 155 5.43 30.51 -1.95
N GLY A 156 5.17 29.87 -3.09
CA GLY A 156 4.74 30.56 -4.32
C GLY A 156 3.48 31.40 -4.11
N LEU A 157 2.47 30.88 -3.41
CA LEU A 157 1.26 31.63 -3.06
C LEU A 157 1.54 32.81 -2.12
N LEU A 158 2.45 32.64 -1.15
CA LEU A 158 2.83 33.67 -0.18
C LEU A 158 3.59 34.83 -0.83
N PHE A 159 4.48 34.53 -1.78
CA PHE A 159 5.30 35.53 -2.46
C PHE A 159 4.67 36.08 -3.75
N THR A 160 3.52 35.55 -4.20
CA THR A 160 2.75 36.13 -5.30
C THR A 160 1.92 37.33 -4.81
N PRO A 161 2.14 38.57 -5.32
CA PRO A 161 1.41 39.76 -4.90
C PRO A 161 -0.11 39.58 -4.98
N ARG A 162 -0.83 40.01 -3.93
CA ARG A 162 -2.30 39.93 -3.87
C ARG A 162 -2.88 41.16 -4.58
N VAL A 163 -3.37 41.02 -5.80
CA VAL A 163 -4.21 42.06 -6.41
C VAL A 163 -5.63 41.91 -5.83
N SER A 164 -6.00 42.84 -4.96
CA SER A 164 -7.35 42.93 -4.38
C SER A 164 -8.33 43.45 -5.44
N THR A 165 -9.19 42.59 -5.96
CA THR A 165 -10.37 43.04 -6.71
C THR A 165 -11.44 43.51 -5.73
N ALA A 166 -11.44 44.81 -5.44
CA ALA A 166 -12.55 45.50 -4.78
C ALA A 166 -13.27 46.42 -5.78
N SER A 167 -14.60 46.26 -5.86
CA SER A 167 -15.62 47.07 -6.57
C SER A 167 -15.67 46.88 -8.11
N LYS A 168 -16.83 46.89 -8.79
CA LYS A 168 -18.20 47.29 -8.43
C LYS A 168 -19.21 46.68 -9.42
N TYR A 169 -20.44 46.50 -8.93
CA TYR A 169 -21.67 46.22 -9.67
C TYR A 169 -22.02 47.32 -10.70
N SER A 170 -22.75 46.91 -11.75
CA SER A 170 -23.72 47.62 -12.61
C SER A 170 -23.27 48.80 -13.51
N SER A 171 -23.35 48.63 -14.84
CA SER A 171 -24.45 49.13 -15.70
C SER A 171 -24.04 49.33 -17.17
N ASP A 172 -25.06 49.21 -18.02
CA ASP A 172 -25.12 49.14 -19.48
C ASP A 172 -24.54 50.29 -20.35
N GLU A 173 -24.48 49.94 -21.65
CA GLU A 173 -24.51 50.75 -22.89
C GLU A 173 -23.22 51.05 -23.70
N LYS A 174 -23.33 50.68 -24.98
CA LYS A 174 -22.48 50.90 -26.18
C LYS A 174 -22.78 52.29 -26.82
N PRO A 175 -22.19 52.69 -27.97
CA PRO A 175 -20.84 52.50 -28.53
C PRO A 175 -20.24 53.83 -29.10
N SER A 176 -18.95 53.84 -29.49
CA SER A 176 -18.45 54.30 -30.82
C SER A 176 -17.05 54.97 -30.84
N THR A 177 -16.34 54.66 -31.95
CA THR A 177 -15.38 55.49 -32.70
C THR A 177 -13.86 55.36 -32.48
N LYS A 178 -13.17 55.25 -33.62
CA LYS A 178 -11.76 54.91 -33.92
C LYS A 178 -10.75 56.07 -33.69
N LYS A 179 -9.50 55.72 -33.31
CA LYS A 179 -8.19 56.12 -33.92
C LYS A 179 -7.06 55.54 -33.05
N ASP A 180 -6.29 54.57 -33.54
CA ASP A 180 -5.05 54.65 -34.33
C ASP A 180 -3.75 54.89 -33.52
N ASN A 181 -2.80 53.98 -33.75
CA ASN A 181 -1.35 53.98 -33.55
C ASN A 181 -0.68 54.20 -32.17
N GLY A 182 0.00 53.12 -31.73
CA GLY A 182 1.37 53.19 -31.22
C GLY A 182 1.58 53.14 -29.70
N LYS A 183 2.23 52.04 -29.25
CA LYS A 183 3.12 51.93 -28.07
C LYS A 183 2.49 51.49 -26.73
N ALA A 184 3.24 50.57 -26.09
CA ALA A 184 3.12 49.94 -24.76
C ALA A 184 2.28 48.63 -24.68
N PRO A 185 2.83 47.54 -24.11
CA PRO A 185 2.11 46.30 -23.90
C PRO A 185 1.03 46.51 -22.83
N THR A 186 -0.17 46.12 -23.21
CA THR A 186 -1.44 46.29 -22.51
C THR A 186 -1.43 45.55 -21.17
N THR A 187 -1.76 46.27 -20.09
CA THR A 187 -1.84 45.81 -18.70
C THR A 187 -3.04 44.89 -18.38
N VAL A 188 -3.69 44.31 -19.40
CA VAL A 188 -4.85 43.41 -19.24
C VAL A 188 -4.49 41.93 -19.19
N ASP A 189 -3.29 41.54 -19.63
CA ASP A 189 -2.87 40.13 -19.65
C ASP A 189 -2.27 39.66 -18.32
N ALA A 190 -1.67 40.58 -17.54
CA ALA A 190 -1.01 40.26 -16.28
C ALA A 190 -2.00 39.88 -15.15
N GLN A 191 -3.22 40.41 -15.19
CA GLN A 191 -4.22 40.21 -14.14
C GLN A 191 -4.90 38.83 -14.23
N GLY A 192 -5.15 38.34 -15.45
CA GLY A 192 -5.64 36.98 -15.70
C GLY A 192 -4.57 35.91 -15.45
N GLN A 193 -3.30 36.22 -15.77
CA GLN A 193 -2.16 35.33 -15.52
C GLN A 193 -1.94 35.07 -14.02
N SER A 194 -1.95 36.12 -13.18
CA SER A 194 -1.76 35.97 -11.73
C SER A 194 -2.86 35.15 -11.05
N GLN A 195 -4.13 35.29 -11.48
CA GLN A 195 -5.23 34.49 -10.95
C GLN A 195 -5.16 33.02 -11.41
N ALA A 196 -4.75 32.78 -12.66
CA ALA A 196 -4.58 31.44 -13.21
C ALA A 196 -3.44 30.69 -12.52
N GLU A 197 -2.30 31.36 -12.28
CA GLU A 197 -1.15 30.81 -11.55
C GLU A 197 -1.52 30.40 -10.12
N ARG A 198 -2.22 31.28 -9.39
CA ARG A 198 -2.71 30.95 -8.04
C ARG A 198 -3.66 29.77 -8.04
N THR A 199 -4.54 29.70 -9.03
CA THR A 199 -5.47 28.56 -9.19
C THR A 199 -4.71 27.27 -9.47
N ALA A 200 -3.64 27.32 -10.27
CA ALA A 200 -2.78 26.17 -10.53
C ALA A 200 -2.01 25.72 -9.28
N LEU A 201 -1.47 26.65 -8.50
CA LEU A 201 -0.80 26.35 -7.22
C LEU A 201 -1.76 25.75 -6.20
N MET A 202 -2.98 26.29 -6.09
CA MET A 202 -4.01 25.73 -5.19
C MET A 202 -4.39 24.30 -5.61
N LYS A 203 -4.59 24.06 -6.91
CA LYS A 203 -4.85 22.72 -7.43
C LYS A 203 -3.70 21.76 -7.10
N ARG A 204 -2.45 22.20 -7.23
CA ARG A 204 -1.26 21.41 -6.90
C ARG A 204 -1.24 21.04 -5.42
N ILE A 205 -1.50 21.99 -4.51
CA ILE A 205 -1.57 21.73 -3.06
C ILE A 205 -2.64 20.67 -2.75
N VAL A 206 -3.84 20.80 -3.32
CA VAL A 206 -4.93 19.85 -3.08
C VAL A 206 -4.58 18.46 -3.62
N VAL A 207 -4.10 18.38 -4.87
CA VAL A 207 -3.76 17.10 -5.52
C VAL A 207 -2.59 16.42 -4.81
N ASP A 208 -1.50 17.14 -4.58
CA ASP A 208 -0.31 16.59 -3.93
C ASP A 208 -0.58 16.24 -2.47
N GLY A 209 -1.45 17.01 -1.78
CA GLY A 209 -1.88 16.71 -0.42
C GLY A 209 -2.71 15.42 -0.33
N CYS A 210 -3.62 15.19 -1.28
CA CYS A 210 -4.35 13.92 -1.37
C CYS A 210 -3.41 12.75 -1.73
N ASP A 211 -2.50 12.96 -2.69
CA ASP A 211 -1.54 11.93 -3.11
C ASP A 211 -0.52 11.61 -1.99
N LEU A 212 -0.20 12.56 -1.09
CA LEU A 212 0.70 12.38 0.06
C LEU A 212 0.22 11.29 1.04
N LEU A 213 -1.09 11.09 1.12
CA LEU A 213 -1.70 10.06 1.97
C LEU A 213 -1.29 8.65 1.54
N ILE A 214 -1.02 8.44 0.25
CA ILE A 214 -0.69 7.11 -0.29
C ILE A 214 0.67 6.63 0.24
N PRO A 215 1.79 7.36 0.05
CA PRO A 215 3.06 6.98 0.66
C PRO A 215 3.07 7.13 2.17
N GLY A 216 2.36 8.11 2.74
CA GLY A 216 2.24 8.27 4.18
C GLY A 216 1.62 7.04 4.86
N ALA A 217 0.55 6.49 4.28
CA ALA A 217 -0.08 5.26 4.77
C ALA A 217 0.77 4.02 4.51
N PHE A 218 1.40 3.90 3.34
CA PHE A 218 2.24 2.74 3.01
C PHE A 218 3.44 2.60 3.95
N VAL A 219 4.11 3.71 4.29
CA VAL A 219 5.25 3.72 5.22
C VAL A 219 4.81 3.59 6.69
N GLY A 220 3.53 3.84 7.00
CA GLY A 220 2.98 3.82 8.35
C GLY A 220 3.11 5.13 9.13
N TRP A 221 3.45 6.23 8.45
CA TRP A 221 3.49 7.58 9.04
C TRP A 221 2.09 8.18 9.22
N MET A 222 1.11 7.73 8.44
CA MET A 222 -0.27 8.20 8.50
C MET A 222 -1.21 7.02 8.69
N GLN A 223 -2.02 7.07 9.74
CA GLN A 223 -3.11 6.13 9.96
C GLN A 223 -4.31 6.58 9.12
N VAL A 224 -4.31 6.23 7.84
CA VAL A 224 -5.52 6.35 7.03
C VAL A 224 -6.39 5.16 7.39
N THR A 225 -7.55 5.40 7.99
CA THR A 225 -8.56 4.36 8.19
C THR A 225 -8.99 3.87 6.82
N THR A 226 -8.29 2.86 6.30
CA THR A 226 -8.82 2.05 5.23
C THR A 226 -10.09 1.45 5.78
N ALA A 227 -11.17 1.47 4.99
CA ALA A 227 -12.33 0.65 5.29
C ALA A 227 -11.80 -0.78 5.40
N SER A 228 -11.59 -1.22 6.64
CA SER A 228 -11.10 -2.55 6.97
C SER A 228 -12.02 -3.56 6.27
N PRO A 229 -11.51 -4.69 5.76
CA PRO A 229 -12.38 -5.77 5.32
C PRO A 229 -13.44 -6.01 6.39
N LYS A 230 -14.70 -6.09 5.92
CA LYS A 230 -15.91 -6.17 6.75
C LYS A 230 -15.69 -7.05 7.97
N ASN A 231 -15.85 -6.42 9.14
CA ASN A 231 -15.74 -6.95 10.49
C ASN A 231 -14.36 -7.55 10.83
N PRO A 232 -13.60 -6.96 11.77
CA PRO A 232 -12.40 -7.63 12.28
C PRO A 232 -12.81 -9.03 12.77
N LEU A 233 -12.14 -10.06 12.25
CA LEU A 233 -12.36 -11.43 12.68
C LEU A 233 -11.68 -11.60 14.04
N SER A 234 -12.32 -11.09 15.07
CA SER A 234 -11.86 -11.29 16.44
C SER A 234 -11.92 -12.78 16.75
N ALA A 235 -10.82 -13.29 17.27
CA ALA A 235 -10.66 -14.70 17.59
C ALA A 235 -9.89 -14.83 18.90
N THR A 236 -10.14 -15.91 19.63
CA THR A 236 -9.34 -16.26 20.79
C THR A 236 -8.34 -17.34 20.37
N LYS A 237 -7.06 -17.01 20.43
CA LYS A 237 -5.96 -17.94 20.16
C LYS A 237 -5.62 -18.70 21.43
N TYR A 238 -5.63 -20.02 21.32
CA TYR A 238 -5.15 -20.95 22.34
C TYR A 238 -3.91 -21.62 21.79
N HIS A 239 -2.78 -21.49 22.47
CA HIS A 239 -1.54 -22.09 22.00
C HIS A 239 -0.67 -22.54 23.18
N VAL A 240 0.13 -23.57 22.93
CA VAL A 240 1.14 -24.07 23.85
C VAL A 240 2.50 -23.81 23.24
N LYS A 241 3.38 -23.15 23.98
CA LYS A 241 4.72 -22.80 23.53
C LYS A 241 5.76 -23.26 24.53
N ASN A 242 6.89 -23.72 24.01
CA ASN A 242 8.09 -23.89 24.81
C ASN A 242 8.86 -22.57 24.81
N THR A 243 9.15 -22.01 25.98
CA THR A 243 9.89 -20.75 26.11
C THR A 243 11.15 -20.97 26.91
N ILE A 244 12.30 -20.56 26.38
CA ILE A 244 13.57 -20.57 27.12
C ILE A 244 13.49 -19.51 28.22
N VAL A 245 13.63 -19.94 29.47
CA VAL A 245 13.65 -19.07 30.65
C VAL A 245 14.84 -19.45 31.52
N THR A 246 15.59 -18.47 32.00
CA THR A 246 16.61 -18.68 33.02
C THR A 246 15.94 -18.70 34.39
N VAL A 247 15.92 -19.86 35.04
CA VAL A 247 15.40 -20.04 36.41
C VAL A 247 16.56 -20.48 37.28
N ASN A 248 16.89 -19.71 38.33
CA ASN A 248 17.99 -20.00 39.26
C ASN A 248 19.36 -20.24 38.55
N ASP A 249 19.73 -19.38 37.60
CA ASP A 249 20.94 -19.49 36.77
C ASP A 249 21.05 -20.77 35.91
N GLN A 250 19.95 -21.54 35.79
CA GLN A 250 19.84 -22.67 34.86
C GLN A 250 18.88 -22.34 33.72
N LEU A 251 19.29 -22.69 32.51
CA LEU A 251 18.46 -22.59 31.32
C LEU A 251 17.37 -23.67 31.39
N SER A 252 16.11 -23.26 31.39
CA SER A 252 14.96 -24.16 31.39
C SER A 252 14.03 -23.84 30.22
N GLN A 253 13.30 -24.84 29.76
CA GLN A 253 12.41 -24.79 28.60
C GLN A 253 11.00 -25.29 28.96
N PRO A 254 10.29 -24.60 29.87
CA PRO A 254 8.95 -25.02 30.28
C PRO A 254 7.92 -24.81 29.17
N TRP A 255 7.00 -25.77 29.06
CA TRP A 255 5.81 -25.64 28.22
C TRP A 255 4.78 -24.73 28.89
N ARG A 256 4.23 -23.77 28.16
CA ARG A 256 3.24 -22.82 28.68
C ARG A 256 2.03 -22.76 27.78
N PHE A 257 0.85 -22.93 28.38
CA PHE A 257 -0.42 -22.60 27.75
C PHE A 257 -0.68 -21.10 27.84
N GLU A 258 -1.12 -20.52 26.74
CA GLU A 258 -1.50 -19.12 26.66
C GLU A 258 -2.82 -18.96 25.91
N ARG A 259 -3.62 -18.02 26.42
CA ARG A 259 -4.85 -17.55 25.78
C ARG A 259 -4.67 -16.09 25.39
N VAL A 260 -4.80 -15.80 24.10
CA VAL A 260 -4.62 -14.45 23.57
C VAL A 260 -5.88 -14.05 22.79
N MET A 261 -6.49 -12.93 23.17
CA MET A 261 -7.56 -12.35 22.36
C MET A 261 -6.96 -11.57 21.19
N LEU A 262 -7.26 -12.01 19.98
CA LEU A 262 -6.86 -11.34 18.76
C LEU A 262 -7.95 -10.35 18.35
N GLY A 263 -7.54 -9.10 18.14
CA GLY A 263 -8.42 -8.06 17.60
C GLY A 263 -8.83 -8.37 16.16
N ASP A 264 -7.89 -8.85 15.34
CA ASP A 264 -8.13 -9.24 13.95
C ASP A 264 -7.20 -10.40 13.57
N LEU A 265 -7.78 -11.55 13.25
CA LEU A 265 -7.05 -12.76 12.85
C LEU A 265 -6.14 -12.52 11.64
N ASN A 266 -6.51 -11.61 10.73
CA ASN A 266 -5.73 -11.33 9.51
C ASN A 266 -4.39 -10.64 9.79
N GLN A 267 -4.19 -10.13 11.00
CA GLN A 267 -2.95 -9.45 11.39
C GLN A 267 -1.98 -10.36 12.14
N GLU A 268 -2.34 -11.62 12.41
CA GLU A 268 -1.48 -12.58 13.08
C GLU A 268 -0.39 -13.08 12.11
N PRO A 269 0.89 -12.71 12.30
CA PRO A 269 1.94 -12.94 11.30
C PRO A 269 2.36 -14.41 11.18
N ARG A 270 1.94 -15.26 12.13
CA ARG A 270 2.32 -16.68 12.22
C ARG A 270 1.21 -17.63 11.75
N VAL A 271 0.10 -17.12 11.22
CA VAL A 271 -0.99 -17.95 10.70
C VAL A 271 -0.76 -18.21 9.21
N LEU A 272 -0.56 -19.49 8.85
CA LEU A 272 -0.35 -19.90 7.45
C LEU A 272 -1.65 -20.40 6.81
N VAL A 273 -2.50 -21.06 7.60
CA VAL A 273 -3.77 -21.65 7.17
C VAL A 273 -4.79 -21.60 8.31
N CYS A 274 -6.06 -21.41 7.95
CA CYS A 274 -7.19 -21.53 8.87
C CYS A 274 -8.06 -22.71 8.43
N VAL A 275 -8.08 -23.77 9.24
CA VAL A 275 -8.93 -24.95 8.97
C VAL A 275 -10.13 -24.92 9.91
N VAL A 276 -11.34 -24.97 9.35
CA VAL A 276 -12.56 -25.11 10.14
C VAL A 276 -12.66 -26.53 10.63
N ILE A 277 -12.53 -26.73 11.94
CA ILE A 277 -12.54 -28.05 12.58
C ILE A 277 -13.93 -28.52 13.02
N GLY A 278 -14.86 -27.59 13.25
CA GLY A 278 -16.21 -27.89 13.73
C GLY A 278 -17.00 -26.63 14.08
N LYS A 279 -18.32 -26.79 14.29
CA LYS A 279 -19.20 -25.71 14.76
C LYS A 279 -19.31 -25.74 16.27
N VAL A 280 -18.96 -24.64 16.92
CA VAL A 280 -19.11 -24.45 18.37
C VAL A 280 -20.58 -24.22 18.71
N LEU A 281 -21.13 -25.05 19.58
CA LEU A 281 -22.47 -24.94 20.14
C LEU A 281 -22.47 -24.17 21.47
N SER A 282 -21.40 -24.33 22.26
CA SER A 282 -21.20 -23.61 23.52
C SER A 282 -19.75 -23.15 23.63
N ALA A 283 -19.53 -21.85 23.48
CA ALA A 283 -18.21 -21.23 23.62
C ALA A 283 -17.64 -21.48 25.02
N VAL A 284 -18.44 -21.29 26.07
CA VAL A 284 -18.02 -21.49 27.47
C VAL A 284 -17.57 -22.94 27.72
N CYS A 285 -18.27 -23.93 27.17
CA CYS A 285 -17.86 -25.33 27.32
C CYS A 285 -16.59 -25.63 26.51
N ALA A 286 -16.48 -25.09 25.30
CA ALA A 286 -15.29 -25.27 24.47
C ALA A 286 -14.04 -24.63 25.10
N GLU A 287 -14.17 -23.41 25.63
CA GLU A 287 -13.09 -22.72 26.34
C GLU A 287 -12.66 -23.51 27.58
N ARG A 288 -13.62 -24.06 28.33
CA ARG A 288 -13.32 -24.90 29.49
C ARG A 288 -12.49 -26.12 29.12
N VAL A 289 -12.91 -26.86 28.09
CA VAL A 289 -12.17 -28.03 27.60
C VAL A 289 -10.75 -27.65 27.20
N LEU A 290 -10.56 -26.53 26.49
CA LEU A 290 -9.24 -26.05 26.07
C LEU A 290 -8.34 -25.66 27.26
N CYS A 291 -8.90 -24.99 28.27
CA CYS A 291 -8.16 -24.55 29.46
C CYS A 291 -7.84 -25.71 30.44
N GLU A 292 -8.67 -26.76 30.47
CA GLU A 292 -8.49 -27.93 31.33
C GLU A 292 -7.63 -29.03 30.69
N THR A 293 -7.18 -28.84 29.44
CA THR A 293 -6.24 -29.75 28.77
C THR A 293 -4.87 -29.67 29.43
N PRO A 294 -4.31 -30.80 29.89
CA PRO A 294 -3.02 -30.81 30.58
C PRO A 294 -1.88 -30.38 29.65
N VAL A 295 -0.89 -29.71 30.23
CA VAL A 295 0.37 -29.37 29.58
C VAL A 295 1.47 -30.06 30.39
N TYR A 296 1.97 -31.16 29.86
CA TYR A 296 2.97 -31.98 30.55
C TYR A 296 4.34 -31.29 30.51
N GLN A 297 5.01 -31.24 31.66
CA GLN A 297 6.37 -30.72 31.80
C GLN A 297 7.38 -31.86 31.79
N VAL A 298 8.66 -31.53 31.58
CA VAL A 298 9.75 -32.53 31.59
C VAL A 298 9.85 -33.26 32.94
N ASP A 299 9.47 -32.61 34.03
CA ASP A 299 9.46 -33.12 35.40
C ASP A 299 8.10 -33.68 35.86
N ASP A 300 7.15 -33.89 34.94
CA ASP A 300 5.81 -34.42 35.28
C ASP A 300 5.88 -35.85 35.85
N VAL A 301 4.90 -36.23 36.67
CA VAL A 301 4.81 -37.57 37.26
C VAL A 301 4.57 -38.62 36.16
N ASP A 302 3.86 -38.24 35.09
CA ASP A 302 3.61 -39.06 33.91
C ASP A 302 4.76 -38.87 32.88
N GLN A 303 5.89 -39.51 33.16
CA GLN A 303 7.13 -39.39 32.37
C GLN A 303 6.96 -39.81 30.90
N ASP A 304 6.07 -40.77 30.61
CA ASP A 304 5.79 -41.22 29.24
C ASP A 304 5.08 -40.11 28.44
N LYS A 305 4.09 -39.44 29.05
CA LYS A 305 3.42 -38.31 28.39
C LYS A 305 4.29 -37.07 28.30
N ALA A 306 5.09 -36.79 29.32
CA ALA A 306 6.07 -35.71 29.30
C ALA A 306 7.07 -35.86 28.16
N ALA A 307 7.61 -37.08 27.96
CA ALA A 307 8.59 -37.35 26.90
C ALA A 307 7.99 -37.25 25.49
N ALA A 308 6.70 -37.58 25.33
CA ALA A 308 6.00 -37.50 24.05
C ALA A 308 5.38 -36.11 23.77
N PHE A 309 5.41 -35.18 24.73
CA PHE A 309 4.69 -33.92 24.64
C PHE A 309 5.35 -32.93 23.69
N ASN A 310 4.58 -32.42 22.74
CA ASN A 310 4.94 -31.28 21.90
C ASN A 310 3.68 -30.47 21.55
N CYS A 311 3.88 -29.29 20.96
CA CYS A 311 2.79 -28.38 20.63
C CYS A 311 1.73 -29.00 19.68
N ARG A 312 2.13 -29.94 18.82
CA ARG A 312 1.23 -30.62 17.87
C ARG A 312 0.40 -31.70 18.57
N GLU A 313 1.02 -32.50 19.44
CA GLU A 313 0.30 -33.51 20.22
C GLU A 313 -0.64 -32.85 21.25
N TRP A 314 -0.29 -31.68 21.80
CA TRP A 314 -1.22 -30.94 22.67
C TRP A 314 -2.53 -30.57 21.97
N VAL A 315 -2.55 -30.34 20.66
CA VAL A 315 -3.80 -30.02 19.93
C VAL A 315 -4.73 -31.23 19.82
N VAL A 316 -4.21 -32.45 19.96
CA VAL A 316 -4.97 -33.70 19.80
C VAL A 316 -5.92 -33.92 20.97
N ASP A 317 -5.40 -33.86 22.20
CA ASP A 317 -6.17 -34.04 23.43
C ASP A 317 -7.43 -33.14 23.54
N PRO A 318 -7.37 -31.82 23.31
CA PRO A 318 -8.52 -30.94 23.36
C PRO A 318 -9.49 -31.24 22.22
N LEU A 319 -9.01 -31.63 21.02
CA LEU A 319 -9.91 -31.99 19.91
C LEU A 319 -10.70 -33.25 20.22
N GLU A 320 -10.07 -34.26 20.84
CA GLU A 320 -10.75 -35.48 21.26
C GLU A 320 -11.73 -35.22 22.40
N ARG A 321 -11.32 -34.44 23.41
CA ARG A 321 -12.19 -34.01 24.51
C ARG A 321 -13.36 -33.17 24.01
N LEU A 322 -13.14 -32.28 23.04
CA LEU A 322 -14.19 -31.49 22.41
C LEU A 322 -15.17 -32.41 21.66
N ARG A 323 -14.68 -33.41 20.93
CA ARG A 323 -15.55 -34.39 20.24
C ARG A 323 -16.42 -35.18 21.22
N GLY A 324 -15.90 -35.51 22.40
CA GLY A 324 -16.65 -36.18 23.47
C GLY A 324 -17.56 -35.25 24.28
N SER A 325 -17.59 -33.96 23.97
CA SER A 325 -18.37 -32.95 24.72
C SER A 325 -19.54 -32.41 23.90
N ASP A 326 -20.57 -31.89 24.58
CA ASP A 326 -21.69 -31.18 23.96
C ASP A 326 -21.30 -29.76 23.46
N ALA A 327 -20.03 -29.39 23.52
CA ALA A 327 -19.56 -28.06 23.17
C ALA A 327 -19.55 -27.80 21.65
N VAL A 328 -19.56 -28.85 20.82
CA VAL A 328 -19.39 -28.79 19.35
C VAL A 328 -20.30 -29.78 18.65
N SER A 329 -20.85 -29.43 17.47
CA SER A 329 -21.79 -30.30 16.75
C SER A 329 -21.13 -31.52 16.10
N SER A 330 -19.87 -31.35 15.68
CA SER A 330 -19.05 -32.37 15.03
C SER A 330 -17.63 -31.82 14.89
N VAL A 331 -16.63 -32.60 15.26
CA VAL A 331 -15.20 -32.27 15.06
C VAL A 331 -14.62 -33.20 14.01
N PHE A 332 -13.97 -32.66 12.98
CA PHE A 332 -13.29 -33.48 11.97
C PHE A 332 -12.25 -34.42 12.60
N ALA A 333 -12.00 -35.56 11.95
CA ALA A 333 -10.94 -36.49 12.34
C ALA A 333 -9.56 -35.81 12.24
N ARG A 334 -8.66 -36.06 13.21
CA ARG A 334 -7.27 -35.54 13.26
C ARG A 334 -6.60 -35.63 11.90
N GLY A 335 -6.57 -36.83 11.33
CA GLY A 335 -5.93 -37.10 10.04
C GLY A 335 -6.55 -36.39 8.84
N LYS A 336 -7.76 -35.84 8.97
CA LYS A 336 -8.39 -35.00 7.94
C LYS A 336 -8.02 -33.52 8.11
N VAL A 337 -7.96 -33.01 9.33
CA VAL A 337 -7.57 -31.62 9.61
C VAL A 337 -6.13 -31.38 9.19
N GLU A 338 -5.22 -32.25 9.62
CA GLU A 338 -3.80 -32.13 9.30
C GLU A 338 -3.54 -32.29 7.81
N ARG A 339 -4.15 -33.30 7.17
CA ARG A 339 -4.01 -33.50 5.72
C ARG A 339 -4.50 -32.28 4.93
N ASN A 340 -5.66 -31.73 5.28
CA ASN A 340 -6.19 -30.55 4.62
C ASN A 340 -5.28 -29.32 4.82
N ALA A 341 -4.69 -29.16 6.00
CA ALA A 341 -3.76 -28.06 6.27
C ALA A 341 -2.49 -28.19 5.42
N VAL A 342 -1.86 -29.37 5.41
CA VAL A 342 -0.65 -29.66 4.63
C VAL A 342 -0.90 -29.53 3.14
N GLU A 343 -1.97 -30.15 2.63
CA GLU A 343 -2.34 -30.10 1.22
C GLU A 343 -2.59 -28.65 0.77
N TYR A 344 -3.28 -27.85 1.58
CA TYR A 344 -3.49 -26.44 1.28
C TYR A 344 -2.18 -25.65 1.24
N VAL A 345 -1.29 -25.83 2.22
CA VAL A 345 0.01 -25.14 2.27
C VAL A 345 0.89 -25.54 1.08
N ASP A 346 0.96 -26.83 0.75
CA ASP A 346 1.71 -27.35 -0.39
C ASP A 346 1.15 -26.82 -1.72
N GLU A 347 -0.17 -26.78 -1.86
CA GLU A 347 -0.84 -26.21 -3.03
C GLU A 347 -0.47 -24.72 -3.19
N LYS A 348 -0.48 -23.94 -2.10
CA LYS A 348 -0.10 -22.51 -2.14
C LYS A 348 1.39 -22.30 -2.37
N LYS A 349 2.24 -23.20 -1.87
CA LYS A 349 3.68 -23.20 -2.15
C LYS A 349 3.94 -23.45 -3.63
N ASN A 350 3.27 -24.44 -4.23
CA ASN A 350 3.36 -24.75 -5.66
C ASN A 350 2.86 -23.61 -6.56
N MET A 351 1.94 -22.77 -6.07
CA MET A 351 1.51 -21.54 -6.76
C MET A 351 2.50 -20.37 -6.63
N GLY A 352 3.66 -20.55 -5.99
CA GLY A 352 4.65 -19.49 -5.78
C GLY A 352 4.18 -18.39 -4.83
N ARG A 353 3.19 -18.66 -3.98
CA ARG A 353 2.66 -17.70 -3.00
C ARG A 353 3.39 -17.75 -1.65
N TRP A 354 4.41 -18.60 -1.55
CA TRP A 354 5.15 -18.86 -0.32
C TRP A 354 6.67 -18.87 -0.58
N GLU A 355 7.38 -17.81 -0.17
CA GLU A 355 8.85 -17.85 -0.06
C GLU A 355 9.21 -18.16 1.40
N ALA A 356 9.51 -19.42 1.68
CA ALA A 356 10.08 -19.80 2.98
C ALA A 356 11.58 -19.52 2.94
N GLY A 357 12.02 -18.43 3.60
CA GLY A 357 13.40 -18.27 4.06
C GLY A 357 14.44 -17.99 2.98
N GLY A 358 15.24 -16.93 3.17
CA GLY A 358 16.43 -16.70 2.38
C GLY A 358 17.49 -17.77 2.66
N ASP A 359 18.14 -18.24 1.60
CA ASP A 359 19.35 -19.03 1.67
C ASP A 359 20.48 -18.14 2.23
N GLY A 360 20.70 -18.25 3.54
CA GLY A 360 21.86 -17.70 4.21
C GLY A 360 22.99 -18.74 4.18
N GLU A 361 24.02 -18.45 3.39
CA GLU A 361 25.29 -19.17 3.42
C GLU A 361 25.92 -19.17 4.82
N VAL A 362 26.59 -20.29 5.08
CA VAL A 362 27.35 -20.63 6.29
C VAL A 362 28.45 -19.59 6.55
N GLY A 363 28.38 -18.93 7.72
CA GLY A 363 29.45 -18.10 8.26
C GLY A 363 29.28 -17.94 9.77
N GLY A 364 30.02 -18.74 10.55
CA GLY A 364 29.83 -18.90 11.99
C GLY A 364 30.08 -17.65 12.82
N SER A 365 29.14 -17.37 13.72
CA SER A 365 29.40 -16.95 15.11
C SER A 365 28.10 -17.05 15.92
N ASP A 366 27.96 -18.19 16.60
CA ASP A 366 27.45 -18.34 17.96
C ASP A 366 26.22 -17.51 18.39
N TYR A 367 25.05 -17.81 17.80
CA TYR A 367 23.73 -17.69 18.42
C TYR A 367 22.80 -18.74 17.77
N GLY A 368 22.92 -19.99 18.20
CA GLY A 368 22.06 -21.08 17.76
C GLY A 368 20.66 -20.98 18.40
N LEU A 369 19.75 -20.27 17.75
CA LEU A 369 18.32 -20.51 17.93
C LEU A 369 17.92 -21.63 16.98
N ASP A 370 17.72 -22.79 17.58
CA ASP A 370 17.32 -24.04 16.96
C ASP A 370 16.04 -23.82 16.13
N TYR A 371 16.19 -23.91 14.81
CA TYR A 371 15.07 -23.96 13.87
C TYR A 371 14.50 -25.38 13.88
N GLY A 372 13.84 -25.73 14.98
CA GLY A 372 13.07 -26.95 15.13
C GLY A 372 11.68 -26.59 15.66
N GLU A 373 10.64 -27.07 14.97
CA GLU A 373 9.23 -26.98 15.39
C GLU A 373 8.57 -25.58 15.30
N MET A 374 8.41 -25.07 14.07
CA MET A 374 7.36 -24.07 13.80
C MET A 374 6.06 -24.79 13.42
N CYS A 375 5.11 -24.70 14.35
CA CYS A 375 3.75 -25.24 14.37
C CYS A 375 3.06 -25.35 12.99
N SER A 376 2.52 -26.55 12.73
CA SER A 376 1.46 -26.85 11.76
C SER A 376 0.09 -26.88 12.44
#